data_AF-A0A7W0VZ70-F1
#
_entry.id   AF-A0A7W0VZ70-F1
#
_cell.length_a   1.000
_cell.length_b   1.000
_cell.length_c   1.000
_cell.angle_alpha   90.00
_cell.angle_beta   90.00
_cell.angle_gamma   90.00
#
_symmetry.space_group_name_H-M   'P 1'
#
loop_
_entity.id
_entity.type
_entity.pdbx_description
1 polymer ?
#
loop_
_entity_poly.entity_id
_entity_poly.type
_entity_poly.pdbx_seq_one_letter_code
_entity_poly.pdbx_strand_id
1 'polypeptide(L)'
;MRKITGLCLLAGATLLGGCDDDASGGKELFPPKPECSGADIVAFQGMPTQVISKLEIGAASDGFDLDGDGDPDNKLAAVASLAKSAIDDSFKNYSIVIPIEFFDLMSGGADECVKFAIYLGAYVTDADADGKKAFIDKGDCNDTLADGAAIKPGATEDETNLVDDDCDGKADENAQNVASTNTTDADGDGFSPATGDCDDRVGKGAALKPGGVEICGDGLDNDCDGVADRSVDGSGNVTACSPYDPGKADIYLDKLSFVQGTTNQPIITFRDGTISASGELLAGPSLFSVAIPVTDGITLDLKISGATITGQVSGSGPTMTIKNGHLGGVIDAKTADTIRGLTVEQIGLLPENSLLDATFANLLGPLLALPKAAKKVTDKYTGCRTPDIDVDGDGLEAFCDTDPNDEIKVVDVCIDGDGTEVKDMPGMECSSAQKNGKNRFPDGISVELNFETVSVKSIKPPRT
;
A
#
# COMPACT_ATOMS: atom_id res chain seq x y z
N MET A 1 -7.64 -52.44 38.23
CA MET A 1 -6.29 -52.93 37.88
C MET A 1 -6.11 -52.78 36.38
N ARG A 2 -5.04 -52.08 35.94
CA ARG A 2 -4.23 -52.28 34.70
C ARG A 2 -4.94 -52.94 33.49
N LYS A 3 -4.97 -52.40 32.26
CA LYS A 3 -3.94 -51.85 31.32
C LYS A 3 -4.73 -51.38 30.08
N ILE A 4 -4.26 -50.45 29.23
CA ILE A 4 -3.49 -50.72 28.01
C ILE A 4 -2.89 -49.36 27.57
N THR A 5 -1.59 -49.14 27.76
CA THR A 5 -0.51 -49.27 26.75
C THR A 5 -0.43 -48.11 25.76
N GLY A 6 0.18 -47.01 26.21
CA GLY A 6 0.89 -46.09 25.32
C GLY A 6 2.31 -46.61 25.10
N LEU A 7 2.72 -46.72 23.84
CA LEU A 7 4.08 -47.04 23.44
C LEU A 7 4.70 -45.78 22.83
N CYS A 8 5.81 -45.41 23.45
CA CYS A 8 6.76 -44.35 23.13
C CYS A 8 7.73 -44.80 22.01
N LEU A 9 8.60 -43.87 21.58
CA LEU A 9 9.85 -43.97 20.80
C LEU A 9 9.79 -43.25 19.42
N LEU A 10 10.73 -42.37 19.02
CA LEU A 10 12.00 -41.94 19.62
C LEU A 10 12.57 -40.69 18.88
N ALA A 11 13.24 -39.82 19.64
CA ALA A 11 14.47 -39.02 19.37
C ALA A 11 14.64 -38.18 18.09
N GLY A 12 15.25 -36.98 18.14
CA GLY A 12 15.85 -36.29 19.28
C GLY A 12 16.76 -35.12 18.87
N ALA A 13 17.17 -34.32 19.86
CA ALA A 13 18.47 -33.68 19.93
C ALA A 13 18.62 -33.04 21.32
N THR A 14 19.48 -33.62 22.14
CA THR A 14 19.99 -33.04 23.39
C THR A 14 21.07 -32.01 23.07
N LEU A 15 20.92 -30.78 23.58
CA LEU A 15 22.03 -29.88 23.88
C LEU A 15 21.92 -29.46 25.34
N LEU A 16 22.80 -30.03 26.16
CA LEU A 16 23.19 -29.48 27.46
C LEU A 16 24.31 -28.46 27.18
N GLY A 17 24.12 -27.21 27.57
CA GLY A 17 25.11 -26.15 27.49
C GLY A 17 24.92 -25.18 28.67
N GLY A 18 26.03 -24.83 29.31
CA GLY A 18 26.14 -24.19 30.61
C GLY A 18 25.39 -22.87 30.82
N CYS A 19 25.07 -22.62 32.08
CA CYS A 19 24.99 -21.27 32.61
C CYS A 19 26.39 -20.63 32.48
N ASP A 20 26.53 -19.68 31.57
CA ASP A 20 27.61 -18.69 31.56
C ASP A 20 26.92 -17.32 31.51
N ASP A 21 27.00 -16.60 32.64
CA ASP A 21 26.66 -15.19 32.75
C ASP A 21 27.80 -14.39 32.10
N ASP A 22 27.59 -13.89 30.87
CA ASP A 22 28.19 -12.67 30.28
C ASP A 22 28.00 -12.68 28.75
N ALA A 23 26.82 -12.26 28.27
CA ALA A 23 26.60 -11.81 26.89
C ALA A 23 25.35 -10.93 26.84
N SER A 24 25.52 -9.60 26.86
CA SER A 24 24.48 -8.64 26.48
C SER A 24 24.29 -8.67 24.96
N GLY A 25 23.73 -9.75 24.45
CA GLY A 25 23.26 -9.86 23.08
C GLY A 25 21.97 -10.64 23.11
N GLY A 26 20.85 -9.94 23.18
CA GLY A 26 19.56 -10.59 23.12
C GLY A 26 19.30 -11.22 21.76
N LYS A 27 18.17 -11.91 21.68
CA LYS A 27 17.78 -12.68 20.51
C LYS A 27 17.05 -11.73 19.55
N GLU A 28 17.67 -11.44 18.41
CA GLU A 28 17.04 -10.74 17.27
C GLU A 28 15.67 -11.39 16.96
N LEU A 29 14.59 -10.60 16.99
CA LEU A 29 13.20 -11.11 16.93
C LEU A 29 12.80 -11.61 15.54
N PHE A 30 13.37 -11.01 14.48
CA PHE A 30 12.97 -11.28 13.10
C PHE A 30 14.12 -11.85 12.26
N PRO A 31 14.67 -13.02 12.62
CA PRO A 31 15.70 -13.64 11.80
C PRO A 31 15.11 -13.99 10.43
N PRO A 32 15.82 -13.69 9.33
CA PRO A 32 15.33 -14.00 8.00
C PRO A 32 15.19 -15.51 7.84
N LYS A 33 14.05 -15.97 7.33
CA LYS A 33 13.86 -17.37 6.97
C LYS A 33 14.54 -17.67 5.63
N PRO A 34 15.01 -18.91 5.43
CA PRO A 34 15.48 -19.34 4.12
C PRO A 34 14.38 -19.22 3.07
N GLU A 35 14.73 -18.72 1.88
CA GLU A 35 13.83 -18.73 0.73
C GLU A 35 13.46 -20.17 0.35
N CYS A 36 12.17 -20.40 0.11
CA CYS A 36 11.67 -21.70 -0.32
C CYS A 36 12.01 -21.96 -1.80
N SER A 37 12.18 -23.24 -2.16
CA SER A 37 12.64 -23.63 -3.50
C SER A 37 11.59 -23.36 -4.57
N GLY A 38 11.98 -22.89 -5.74
CA GLY A 38 11.05 -22.64 -6.84
C GLY A 38 11.60 -21.65 -7.84
N ALA A 39 10.74 -21.06 -8.66
CA ALA A 39 11.12 -20.02 -9.58
C ALA A 39 11.51 -18.73 -8.83
N ASP A 40 12.25 -17.87 -9.52
CA ASP A 40 12.52 -16.52 -9.03
C ASP A 40 11.25 -15.67 -9.14
N ILE A 41 11.12 -14.70 -8.23
CA ILE A 41 10.07 -13.69 -8.31
C ILE A 41 10.43 -12.71 -9.43
N VAL A 42 9.67 -12.76 -10.52
CA VAL A 42 9.79 -11.85 -11.66
C VAL A 42 8.41 -11.27 -11.97
N ALA A 43 8.27 -9.95 -11.86
CA ALA A 43 6.98 -9.29 -12.07
C ALA A 43 6.35 -9.66 -13.41
N PHE A 44 5.02 -9.65 -13.46
CA PHE A 44 4.19 -9.99 -14.63
C PHE A 44 4.20 -11.47 -15.03
N GLN A 45 4.93 -12.32 -14.30
CA GLN A 45 4.97 -13.77 -14.52
C GLN A 45 4.21 -14.55 -13.44
N GLY A 46 3.75 -13.85 -12.39
CA GLY A 46 3.06 -14.46 -11.28
C GLY A 46 1.57 -14.62 -11.55
N MET A 47 0.99 -15.71 -11.06
CA MET A 47 -0.44 -15.92 -10.98
C MET A 47 -0.79 -16.73 -9.72
N PRO A 48 -1.96 -16.51 -9.13
CA PRO A 48 -2.97 -15.53 -9.54
C PRO A 48 -2.60 -14.08 -9.21
N THR A 49 -3.16 -13.16 -9.99
CA THR A 49 -3.03 -11.72 -9.78
C THR A 49 -4.26 -11.18 -9.06
N GLN A 50 -4.01 -10.32 -8.06
CA GLN A 50 -5.04 -9.80 -7.18
C GLN A 50 -4.75 -8.35 -6.84
N VAL A 51 -5.71 -7.68 -6.21
CA VAL A 51 -5.52 -6.35 -5.63
C VAL A 51 -6.16 -6.30 -4.26
N ILE A 52 -5.53 -5.62 -3.30
CA ILE A 52 -6.16 -5.29 -2.02
C ILE A 52 -7.32 -4.34 -2.30
N SER A 53 -8.51 -4.74 -1.84
CA SER A 53 -9.80 -4.05 -2.02
C SER A 53 -10.33 -3.41 -0.74
N LYS A 54 -9.77 -3.81 0.40
CA LYS A 54 -10.05 -3.26 1.72
C LYS A 54 -8.75 -3.26 2.52
N LEU A 55 -8.50 -2.17 3.24
CA LEU A 55 -7.38 -2.03 4.17
C LEU A 55 -7.85 -1.24 5.38
N GLU A 56 -7.47 -1.66 6.58
CA GLU A 56 -7.67 -0.88 7.80
C GLU A 56 -6.63 -1.26 8.85
N ILE A 57 -6.32 -0.35 9.77
CA ILE A 57 -5.56 -0.71 10.97
C ILE A 57 -6.44 -1.63 11.81
N GLY A 58 -5.95 -2.83 12.14
CA GLY A 58 -6.76 -3.78 12.89
C GLY A 58 -6.93 -3.43 14.35
N ALA A 59 -7.73 -4.23 15.04
CA ALA A 59 -7.93 -4.09 16.47
C ALA A 59 -6.67 -4.53 17.23
N ALA A 60 -6.57 -4.15 18.50
CA ALA A 60 -5.49 -4.62 19.36
C ALA A 60 -5.43 -6.16 19.46
N SER A 61 -6.56 -6.85 19.29
CA SER A 61 -6.66 -8.32 19.29
C SER A 61 -6.20 -8.99 18.00
N ASP A 62 -6.07 -8.22 16.91
CA ASP A 62 -5.71 -8.75 15.60
C ASP A 62 -4.18 -8.82 15.42
N GLY A 63 -3.43 -8.23 16.37
CA GLY A 63 -1.98 -8.16 16.36
C GLY A 63 -1.28 -9.53 16.30
N PHE A 64 -0.01 -9.48 15.93
CA PHE A 64 0.88 -10.64 15.99
C PHE A 64 1.60 -10.63 17.34
N ASP A 65 1.81 -11.80 17.95
CA ASP A 65 2.72 -11.95 19.10
C ASP A 65 4.16 -11.85 18.56
N LEU A 66 4.68 -10.63 18.47
CA LEU A 66 5.95 -10.31 17.81
C LEU A 66 7.16 -10.61 18.72
N ASP A 67 7.00 -10.41 20.02
CA ASP A 67 8.06 -10.63 21.02
C ASP A 67 7.97 -12.00 21.72
N GLY A 68 6.88 -12.75 21.53
CA GLY A 68 6.69 -14.09 22.05
C GLY A 68 6.18 -14.14 23.49
N ASP A 69 5.62 -13.05 24.01
CA ASP A 69 5.03 -12.98 25.36
C ASP A 69 3.64 -13.65 25.46
N GLY A 70 3.02 -13.95 24.31
CA GLY A 70 1.74 -14.62 24.17
C GLY A 70 0.53 -13.68 24.04
N ASP A 71 0.74 -12.37 24.08
CA ASP A 71 -0.26 -11.35 23.82
C ASP A 71 -0.08 -10.76 22.40
N PRO A 72 -1.16 -10.38 21.71
CA PRO A 72 -1.06 -9.71 20.41
C PRO A 72 -0.46 -8.30 20.48
N ASP A 73 0.49 -8.00 19.60
CA ASP A 73 1.09 -6.68 19.43
C ASP A 73 0.47 -5.90 18.27
N ASN A 74 -0.22 -4.80 18.62
CA ASN A 74 -0.72 -3.81 17.67
C ASN A 74 -1.02 -2.48 18.38
N LYS A 75 0.02 -1.73 18.78
CA LYS A 75 -0.18 -0.45 19.50
C LYS A 75 -0.88 0.59 18.63
N LEU A 76 -0.62 0.61 17.32
CA LEU A 76 -1.28 1.55 16.41
C LEU A 76 -2.80 1.37 16.31
N ALA A 77 -3.37 0.25 16.79
CA ALA A 77 -4.82 0.09 16.93
C ALA A 77 -5.50 1.24 17.69
N ALA A 78 -4.80 1.88 18.63
CA ALA A 78 -5.35 3.00 19.40
C ALA A 78 -5.69 4.24 18.55
N VAL A 79 -5.09 4.37 17.36
CA VAL A 79 -5.39 5.47 16.40
C VAL A 79 -6.14 5.01 15.15
N ALA A 80 -6.56 3.74 15.08
CA ALA A 80 -7.27 3.18 13.92
C ALA A 80 -8.49 4.02 13.52
N SER A 81 -9.27 4.49 14.50
CA SER A 81 -10.46 5.32 14.26
C SER A 81 -10.15 6.70 13.64
N LEU A 82 -8.94 7.23 13.86
CA LEU A 82 -8.50 8.51 13.31
C LEU A 82 -8.05 8.35 11.84
N ALA A 83 -7.44 7.21 11.51
CA ALA A 83 -6.96 6.93 10.17
C ALA A 83 -8.05 6.40 9.24
N LYS A 84 -9.13 5.82 9.78
CA LYS A 84 -10.14 5.09 9.00
C LYS A 84 -10.69 5.88 7.82
N SER A 85 -11.14 7.12 8.02
CA SER A 85 -11.73 7.91 6.93
C SER A 85 -10.74 8.20 5.82
N ALA A 86 -9.49 8.50 6.18
CA ALA A 86 -8.44 8.78 5.19
C ALA A 86 -8.10 7.54 4.35
N ILE A 87 -8.07 6.36 4.97
CA ILE A 87 -7.86 5.09 4.26
C ILE A 87 -9.06 4.78 3.36
N ASP A 88 -10.29 4.88 3.89
CA ASP A 88 -11.52 4.63 3.14
C ASP A 88 -11.62 5.58 1.92
N ASP A 89 -11.31 6.87 2.11
CA ASP A 89 -11.30 7.87 1.03
C ASP A 89 -10.20 7.56 0.00
N SER A 90 -9.04 7.06 0.42
CA SER A 90 -7.96 6.69 -0.50
C SER A 90 -8.34 5.51 -1.41
N PHE A 91 -9.04 4.51 -0.87
CA PHE A 91 -9.59 3.42 -1.67
C PHE A 91 -10.75 3.89 -2.55
N LYS A 92 -11.65 4.73 -2.01
CA LYS A 92 -12.78 5.26 -2.79
C LYS A 92 -12.34 6.10 -4.00
N ASN A 93 -11.26 6.86 -3.85
CA ASN A 93 -10.70 7.71 -4.90
C ASN A 93 -9.57 7.02 -5.69
N TYR A 94 -9.33 5.73 -5.44
CA TYR A 94 -8.29 4.92 -6.09
C TYR A 94 -6.87 5.54 -6.04
N SER A 95 -6.60 6.36 -5.02
CA SER A 95 -5.26 6.92 -4.79
C SER A 95 -4.29 5.89 -4.20
N ILE A 96 -4.84 4.81 -3.63
CA ILE A 96 -4.08 3.64 -3.19
C ILE A 96 -4.62 2.41 -3.93
N VAL A 97 -3.78 1.81 -4.75
CA VAL A 97 -4.04 0.51 -5.38
C VAL A 97 -2.84 -0.38 -5.07
N ILE A 98 -3.08 -1.54 -4.46
CA ILE A 98 -2.00 -2.42 -3.98
C ILE A 98 -2.16 -3.81 -4.62
N PRO A 99 -1.54 -4.05 -5.78
CA PRO A 99 -1.59 -5.33 -6.48
C PRO A 99 -0.72 -6.38 -5.81
N ILE A 100 -1.11 -7.65 -5.96
CA ILE A 100 -0.36 -8.82 -5.48
C ILE A 100 -0.24 -9.82 -6.63
N GLU A 101 0.98 -10.32 -6.83
CA GLU A 101 1.24 -11.48 -7.70
C GLU A 101 1.77 -12.64 -6.88
N PHE A 102 1.21 -13.82 -7.10
CA PHE A 102 1.67 -15.07 -6.50
C PHE A 102 2.56 -15.86 -7.45
N PHE A 103 3.52 -16.59 -6.89
CA PHE A 103 4.49 -17.42 -7.60
C PHE A 103 4.62 -18.76 -6.90
N ASP A 104 5.06 -19.76 -7.66
CA ASP A 104 5.24 -21.15 -7.20
C ASP A 104 3.98 -21.79 -6.59
N LEU A 105 2.79 -21.22 -6.84
CA LEU A 105 1.53 -21.67 -6.27
C LEU A 105 0.93 -22.83 -7.07
N MET A 106 0.93 -24.03 -6.50
CA MET A 106 0.31 -25.19 -7.13
C MET A 106 -1.23 -25.07 -7.16
N SER A 107 -1.86 -25.48 -8.26
CA SER A 107 -3.31 -25.35 -8.40
C SER A 107 -4.05 -26.28 -7.43
N GLY A 108 -4.70 -25.71 -6.41
CA GLY A 108 -5.83 -26.32 -5.69
C GLY A 108 -5.52 -27.05 -4.38
N GLY A 109 -4.70 -26.49 -3.50
CA GLY A 109 -4.55 -27.03 -2.14
C GLY A 109 -3.46 -26.36 -1.30
N ALA A 110 -3.16 -27.02 -0.16
CA ALA A 110 -2.02 -26.68 0.68
C ALA A 110 -0.74 -26.60 -0.17
N ASP A 111 0.10 -25.63 0.14
CA ASP A 111 1.39 -25.45 -0.51
C ASP A 111 2.44 -25.13 0.55
N GLU A 112 3.58 -25.79 0.48
CA GLU A 112 4.69 -25.60 1.42
C GLU A 112 5.67 -24.53 0.93
N CYS A 113 5.51 -24.04 -0.31
CA CYS A 113 6.30 -22.95 -0.84
C CYS A 113 5.44 -22.02 -1.69
N VAL A 114 5.07 -20.90 -1.09
CA VAL A 114 4.36 -19.82 -1.75
C VAL A 114 5.21 -18.57 -1.70
N LYS A 115 5.46 -18.00 -2.87
CA LYS A 115 6.12 -16.71 -3.00
C LYS A 115 5.12 -15.71 -3.51
N PHE A 116 5.25 -14.45 -3.10
CA PHE A 116 4.43 -13.39 -3.68
C PHE A 116 5.13 -12.05 -3.59
N ALA A 117 4.74 -11.17 -4.49
CA ALA A 117 5.18 -9.80 -4.53
C ALA A 117 3.98 -8.87 -4.34
N ILE A 118 4.21 -7.77 -3.65
CA ILE A 118 3.25 -6.70 -3.45
C ILE A 118 3.77 -5.46 -4.17
N TYR A 119 2.87 -4.74 -4.84
CA TYR A 119 3.23 -3.62 -5.70
C TYR A 119 2.43 -2.36 -5.34
N LEU A 120 2.84 -1.24 -5.93
CA LEU A 120 2.01 -0.04 -6.01
C LEU A 120 1.39 0.01 -7.41
N GLY A 121 0.07 0.16 -7.48
CA GLY A 121 -0.67 0.34 -8.72
C GLY A 121 -0.81 1.83 -9.05
N ALA A 122 -0.66 2.17 -10.32
CA ALA A 122 -1.02 3.46 -10.89
C ALA A 122 -2.34 3.30 -11.67
N TYR A 123 -3.44 3.72 -11.07
CA TYR A 123 -4.78 3.56 -11.66
C TYR A 123 -5.36 4.88 -12.14
N VAL A 124 -5.44 5.88 -11.25
CA VAL A 124 -5.88 7.23 -11.61
C VAL A 124 -4.66 8.06 -12.03
N THR A 125 -4.43 8.15 -13.32
CA THR A 125 -3.39 8.99 -13.92
C THR A 125 -4.02 10.18 -14.63
N ASP A 126 -3.20 11.21 -14.83
CA ASP A 126 -3.40 12.24 -15.85
C ASP A 126 -2.36 11.89 -16.93
N ALA A 127 -2.76 11.00 -17.84
CA ALA A 127 -1.85 10.36 -18.76
C ALA A 127 -1.44 11.29 -19.90
N ASP A 128 -2.28 12.24 -20.31
CA ASP A 128 -1.92 13.23 -21.33
C ASP A 128 -1.36 14.56 -20.78
N ALA A 129 -1.36 14.73 -19.46
CA ALA A 129 -0.80 15.83 -18.69
C ALA A 129 -1.52 17.18 -18.90
N ASP A 130 -2.84 17.15 -19.10
CA ASP A 130 -3.65 18.35 -19.27
C ASP A 130 -4.30 18.88 -17.96
N GLY A 131 -4.12 18.14 -16.86
CA GLY A 131 -4.64 18.44 -15.53
C GLY A 131 -6.03 17.85 -15.25
N LYS A 132 -6.63 17.12 -16.20
CA LYS A 132 -7.82 16.29 -16.02
C LYS A 132 -7.40 14.83 -15.85
N LYS A 133 -8.33 14.04 -15.34
CA LYS A 133 -8.10 12.63 -14.99
C LYS A 133 -9.35 11.86 -15.37
N ALA A 134 -9.19 10.68 -15.96
CA ALA A 134 -10.29 9.74 -16.12
C ALA A 134 -10.84 9.29 -14.74
N PHE A 135 -11.95 8.53 -14.73
CA PHE A 135 -12.51 7.88 -13.53
C PHE A 135 -13.09 8.81 -12.43
N ILE A 136 -13.28 10.10 -12.68
CA ILE A 136 -13.93 11.02 -11.73
C ILE A 136 -15.13 11.71 -12.36
N ASP A 137 -16.08 12.19 -11.54
CA ASP A 137 -17.22 12.96 -12.06
C ASP A 137 -16.71 14.24 -12.76
N LYS A 138 -17.09 14.41 -14.04
CA LYS A 138 -16.52 15.44 -14.93
C LYS A 138 -15.00 15.33 -15.09
N GLY A 139 -14.51 14.10 -15.03
CA GLY A 139 -13.16 13.72 -15.40
C GLY A 139 -12.95 13.84 -16.90
N ASP A 140 -11.75 13.47 -17.31
CA ASP A 140 -11.35 13.49 -18.71
C ASP A 140 -12.20 12.53 -19.55
N CYS A 141 -12.56 12.93 -20.78
CA CYS A 141 -13.20 12.05 -21.75
C CYS A 141 -12.20 11.41 -22.73
N ASN A 142 -10.95 11.88 -22.76
CA ASN A 142 -9.87 11.22 -23.49
C ASN A 142 -8.53 11.45 -22.78
N ASP A 143 -8.18 10.58 -21.83
CA ASP A 143 -6.92 10.60 -21.09
C ASP A 143 -5.78 9.89 -21.86
N THR A 144 -5.82 9.87 -23.21
CA THR A 144 -4.80 9.18 -24.01
C THR A 144 -3.71 10.13 -24.52
N LEU A 145 -2.44 9.71 -24.37
CA LEU A 145 -1.26 10.48 -24.81
C LEU A 145 -1.26 10.91 -26.28
N ALA A 146 -2.02 10.25 -27.15
CA ALA A 146 -1.96 10.47 -28.59
C ALA A 146 -2.56 11.83 -29.00
N ASP A 147 -3.69 12.21 -28.40
CA ASP A 147 -4.43 13.43 -28.70
C ASP A 147 -5.32 13.94 -27.55
N GLY A 148 -5.34 13.24 -26.41
CA GLY A 148 -6.16 13.55 -25.24
C GLY A 148 -5.96 14.95 -24.68
N ALA A 149 -4.72 15.45 -24.69
CA ALA A 149 -4.39 16.73 -24.07
C ALA A 149 -5.15 17.94 -24.67
N ALA A 150 -5.82 17.79 -25.81
CA ALA A 150 -6.73 18.79 -26.37
C ALA A 150 -8.21 18.52 -26.04
N ILE A 151 -8.60 17.26 -25.83
CA ILE A 151 -9.95 16.74 -25.66
C ILE A 151 -10.22 16.56 -24.17
N LYS A 152 -10.83 17.57 -23.52
CA LYS A 152 -11.04 17.59 -22.06
C LYS A 152 -12.24 18.45 -21.67
N PRO A 153 -12.80 18.26 -20.46
CA PRO A 153 -13.88 19.09 -19.97
C PRO A 153 -13.59 20.60 -20.02
N GLY A 154 -14.34 21.32 -20.86
CA GLY A 154 -14.25 22.77 -21.04
C GLY A 154 -13.09 23.24 -21.94
N ALA A 155 -12.57 22.37 -22.81
CA ALA A 155 -11.72 22.80 -23.92
C ALA A 155 -12.45 23.75 -24.88
N THR A 156 -11.74 24.23 -25.90
CA THR A 156 -12.37 25.01 -26.98
C THR A 156 -12.64 24.07 -28.14
N GLU A 157 -13.90 23.95 -28.51
CA GLU A 157 -14.35 23.14 -29.65
C GLU A 157 -13.74 23.60 -30.99
N ASP A 158 -13.20 22.65 -31.76
CA ASP A 158 -12.90 22.82 -33.18
C ASP A 158 -14.08 22.31 -34.01
N GLU A 159 -14.87 23.22 -34.57
CA GLU A 159 -16.09 22.93 -35.37
C GLU A 159 -15.86 22.08 -36.66
N THR A 160 -14.68 21.50 -36.85
CA THR A 160 -14.29 20.81 -38.09
C THR A 160 -13.47 19.53 -37.91
N ASN A 161 -13.18 19.10 -36.68
CA ASN A 161 -12.27 17.99 -36.43
C ASN A 161 -12.99 16.63 -36.23
N LEU A 162 -14.33 16.65 -36.17
CA LEU A 162 -15.22 15.49 -35.93
C LEU A 162 -15.10 14.91 -34.51
N VAL A 163 -14.67 15.70 -33.52
CA VAL A 163 -14.44 15.28 -32.14
C VAL A 163 -15.16 16.24 -31.20
N ASP A 164 -15.70 15.70 -30.10
CA ASP A 164 -16.14 16.46 -28.93
C ASP A 164 -14.89 16.85 -28.13
N ASP A 165 -14.35 18.05 -28.35
CA ASP A 165 -13.13 18.50 -27.69
C ASP A 165 -13.41 18.90 -26.23
N ASP A 166 -14.62 19.38 -25.92
CA ASP A 166 -14.95 19.94 -24.61
C ASP A 166 -15.69 18.99 -23.64
N CYS A 167 -15.88 17.74 -24.07
CA CYS A 167 -16.52 16.63 -23.37
C CYS A 167 -17.98 16.92 -22.96
N ASP A 168 -18.75 17.62 -23.80
CA ASP A 168 -20.13 17.98 -23.50
C ASP A 168 -21.20 17.09 -24.16
N GLY A 169 -20.75 16.04 -24.88
CA GLY A 169 -21.53 15.07 -25.61
C GLY A 169 -21.91 15.53 -27.02
N LYS A 170 -21.22 16.52 -27.59
CA LYS A 170 -21.43 17.01 -28.96
C LYS A 170 -20.07 17.19 -29.61
N ALA A 171 -19.90 16.61 -30.80
CA ALA A 171 -18.76 16.92 -31.65
C ALA A 171 -19.11 18.05 -32.62
N ASP A 172 -18.14 18.92 -32.86
CA ASP A 172 -18.17 20.06 -33.78
C ASP A 172 -19.36 21.02 -33.54
N GLU A 173 -19.83 21.20 -32.31
CA GLU A 173 -20.85 22.21 -32.03
C GLU A 173 -20.28 23.62 -32.14
N ASN A 174 -21.13 24.57 -32.55
CA ASN A 174 -20.64 25.93 -32.68
C ASN A 174 -20.41 26.58 -31.32
N ALA A 175 -19.73 27.73 -31.30
CA ALA A 175 -19.49 28.51 -30.08
C ALA A 175 -20.74 28.97 -29.28
N GLN A 176 -21.97 28.65 -29.71
CA GLN A 176 -23.20 28.82 -28.93
C GLN A 176 -23.75 27.49 -28.39
N ASN A 177 -22.95 26.42 -28.44
CA ASN A 177 -23.29 25.06 -28.06
C ASN A 177 -24.51 24.54 -28.84
N VAL A 178 -24.48 24.75 -30.16
CA VAL A 178 -25.50 24.22 -31.08
C VAL A 178 -24.87 23.09 -31.88
N ALA A 179 -25.40 21.88 -31.66
CA ALA A 179 -24.93 20.63 -32.26
C ALA A 179 -24.65 20.75 -33.77
N SER A 180 -23.61 20.03 -34.21
CA SER A 180 -23.26 19.89 -35.62
C SER A 180 -24.44 19.41 -36.45
N THR A 181 -24.48 19.85 -37.72
CA THR A 181 -25.46 19.36 -38.71
C THR A 181 -24.84 18.35 -39.67
N ASN A 182 -23.60 17.93 -39.41
CA ASN A 182 -22.89 16.94 -40.19
C ASN A 182 -23.51 15.54 -39.98
N THR A 183 -24.20 15.05 -41.00
CA THR A 183 -24.82 13.71 -41.02
C THR A 183 -23.94 12.67 -41.73
N THR A 184 -22.68 13.00 -41.99
CA THR A 184 -21.72 12.04 -42.54
C THR A 184 -21.28 11.15 -41.38
N ASP A 185 -21.45 9.84 -41.55
CA ASP A 185 -20.86 8.80 -40.70
C ASP A 185 -19.48 8.49 -41.32
N ALA A 186 -18.46 9.18 -40.83
CA ALA A 186 -17.14 9.12 -41.42
C ALA A 186 -16.40 7.85 -41.01
N ASP A 187 -16.57 7.35 -39.78
CA ASP A 187 -15.88 6.15 -39.31
C ASP A 187 -16.61 4.82 -39.60
N GLY A 188 -17.89 4.88 -39.96
CA GLY A 188 -18.71 3.76 -40.41
C GLY A 188 -19.40 2.97 -39.31
N ASP A 189 -19.57 3.52 -38.10
CA ASP A 189 -20.18 2.84 -36.97
C ASP A 189 -21.70 2.99 -36.85
N GLY A 190 -22.28 3.84 -37.70
CA GLY A 190 -23.71 4.13 -37.78
C GLY A 190 -24.15 5.42 -37.08
N PHE A 191 -23.23 6.14 -36.46
CA PHE A 191 -23.43 7.47 -35.89
C PHE A 191 -22.66 8.52 -36.71
N SER A 192 -22.91 9.78 -36.38
CA SER A 192 -22.35 10.97 -37.01
C SER A 192 -22.43 12.08 -35.96
N PRO A 193 -21.67 13.18 -36.10
CA PRO A 193 -21.72 14.29 -35.14
C PRO A 193 -23.16 14.81 -34.93
N ALA A 194 -23.96 14.90 -36.00
CA ALA A 194 -25.36 15.34 -35.90
C ALA A 194 -26.29 14.37 -35.13
N THR A 195 -25.84 13.14 -34.89
CA THR A 195 -26.57 12.12 -34.12
C THR A 195 -25.95 11.84 -32.74
N GLY A 196 -24.97 12.64 -32.33
CA GLY A 196 -24.34 12.57 -31.01
C GLY A 196 -23.03 11.78 -30.96
N ASP A 197 -22.42 11.48 -32.11
CA ASP A 197 -21.09 10.88 -32.14
C ASP A 197 -20.06 11.87 -31.57
N CYS A 198 -19.25 11.42 -30.60
CA CYS A 198 -18.23 12.23 -29.93
C CYS A 198 -16.85 12.11 -30.58
N ASP A 199 -16.60 11.13 -31.47
CA ASP A 199 -15.39 11.07 -32.27
C ASP A 199 -15.68 10.30 -33.55
N ASP A 200 -16.06 10.98 -34.63
CA ASP A 200 -16.41 10.35 -35.92
C ASP A 200 -15.16 10.23 -36.84
N ARG A 201 -13.94 10.16 -36.27
CA ARG A 201 -12.71 10.07 -37.07
C ARG A 201 -12.43 8.63 -37.52
N VAL A 202 -12.26 8.44 -38.84
CA VAL A 202 -11.85 7.15 -39.44
C VAL A 202 -10.62 6.55 -38.73
N GLY A 203 -10.79 5.32 -38.23
CA GLY A 203 -9.71 4.52 -37.65
C GLY A 203 -9.48 4.70 -36.15
N LYS A 204 -10.19 5.65 -35.52
CA LYS A 204 -10.22 5.83 -34.05
C LYS A 204 -11.65 5.79 -33.52
N GLY A 205 -12.55 6.50 -34.19
CA GLY A 205 -13.91 6.79 -33.75
C GLY A 205 -14.85 5.62 -33.57
N ALA A 206 -14.72 4.57 -34.40
CA ALA A 206 -15.78 3.55 -34.49
C ALA A 206 -16.09 2.74 -33.20
N ALA A 207 -15.29 2.92 -32.14
CA ALA A 207 -15.56 2.38 -30.81
C ALA A 207 -16.25 3.39 -29.87
N LEU A 208 -16.13 4.69 -30.13
CA LEU A 208 -16.58 5.84 -29.35
C LEU A 208 -17.91 6.34 -29.93
N LYS A 209 -19.03 5.92 -29.35
CA LYS A 209 -20.36 6.27 -29.91
C LYS A 209 -21.44 6.32 -28.84
N PRO A 210 -22.56 7.01 -29.08
CA PRO A 210 -23.70 7.01 -28.16
C PRO A 210 -24.12 5.61 -27.70
N GLY A 211 -23.97 5.35 -26.40
CA GLY A 211 -24.35 4.07 -25.79
C GLY A 211 -23.43 2.90 -26.17
N GLY A 212 -22.17 3.19 -26.53
CA GLY A 212 -21.08 2.22 -26.61
C GLY A 212 -20.88 1.47 -25.29
N VAL A 213 -19.97 0.49 -25.31
CA VAL A 213 -19.60 -0.24 -24.08
C VAL A 213 -18.29 0.32 -23.60
N GLU A 214 -18.28 0.86 -22.39
CA GLU A 214 -17.06 1.35 -21.77
C GLU A 214 -16.03 0.25 -21.54
N ILE A 215 -14.77 0.55 -21.89
CA ILE A 215 -13.61 -0.31 -21.79
C ILE A 215 -12.69 0.24 -20.70
N CYS A 216 -12.96 -0.16 -19.46
CA CYS A 216 -12.15 0.25 -18.31
C CYS A 216 -10.63 0.14 -18.54
N GLY A 217 -9.95 1.27 -18.41
CA GLY A 217 -8.50 1.43 -18.50
C GLY A 217 -7.97 1.81 -19.88
N ASP A 218 -8.83 2.06 -20.88
CA ASP A 218 -8.40 2.56 -22.18
C ASP A 218 -8.28 4.09 -22.25
N GLY A 219 -8.85 4.80 -21.26
CA GLY A 219 -8.80 6.25 -21.14
C GLY A 219 -9.69 6.98 -22.15
N LEU A 220 -10.66 6.31 -22.78
CA LEU A 220 -11.55 6.90 -23.78
C LEU A 220 -13.00 6.80 -23.31
N ASP A 221 -13.77 7.87 -23.50
CA ASP A 221 -15.23 7.85 -23.38
C ASP A 221 -15.82 7.05 -24.55
N ASN A 222 -16.10 5.77 -24.34
CA ASN A 222 -16.57 4.89 -25.41
C ASN A 222 -18.08 5.03 -25.67
N ASP A 223 -18.83 5.59 -24.72
CA ASP A 223 -20.29 5.72 -24.80
C ASP A 223 -20.82 7.16 -25.01
N CYS A 224 -19.90 8.11 -25.19
CA CYS A 224 -20.11 9.53 -25.50
C CYS A 224 -20.99 10.23 -24.46
N ASP A 225 -20.72 10.01 -23.18
CA ASP A 225 -21.48 10.59 -22.08
C ASP A 225 -20.67 11.53 -21.17
N GLY A 226 -19.50 11.93 -21.67
CA GLY A 226 -18.65 13.04 -21.23
C GLY A 226 -17.54 12.65 -20.26
N VAL A 227 -17.32 11.36 -19.97
CA VAL A 227 -16.31 10.91 -19.00
C VAL A 227 -15.78 9.53 -19.39
N ALA A 228 -14.45 9.40 -19.49
CA ALA A 228 -13.80 8.12 -19.73
C ALA A 228 -13.76 7.22 -18.48
N ASP A 229 -13.74 5.92 -18.74
CA ASP A 229 -13.62 4.80 -17.84
C ASP A 229 -14.68 4.75 -16.73
N ARG A 230 -15.94 4.84 -17.12
CA ARG A 230 -17.13 4.67 -16.26
C ARG A 230 -17.90 3.36 -16.50
N SER A 231 -18.80 3.04 -15.58
CA SER A 231 -19.64 1.85 -15.63
C SER A 231 -20.99 2.15 -15.02
N VAL A 232 -21.99 1.34 -15.35
CA VAL A 232 -23.31 1.42 -14.72
C VAL A 232 -23.45 0.32 -13.67
N ASP A 233 -23.75 0.71 -12.43
CA ASP A 233 -24.02 -0.24 -11.36
C ASP A 233 -25.33 -1.01 -11.60
N GLY A 234 -25.59 -2.06 -10.81
CA GLY A 234 -26.82 -2.86 -10.92
C GLY A 234 -28.13 -2.10 -10.64
N SER A 235 -28.04 -0.84 -10.19
CA SER A 235 -29.16 0.08 -9.98
C SER A 235 -29.30 1.13 -11.10
N GLY A 236 -28.41 1.10 -12.09
CA GLY A 236 -28.37 2.04 -13.21
C GLY A 236 -27.67 3.36 -12.91
N ASN A 237 -26.91 3.47 -11.80
CA ASN A 237 -26.09 4.64 -11.54
C ASN A 237 -24.75 4.51 -12.27
N VAL A 238 -24.32 5.60 -12.90
CA VAL A 238 -22.98 5.71 -13.45
C VAL A 238 -21.98 5.85 -12.31
N THR A 239 -20.94 5.02 -12.32
CA THR A 239 -19.83 4.99 -11.35
C THR A 239 -18.53 4.75 -12.10
N ALA A 240 -17.42 5.31 -11.65
CA ALA A 240 -16.12 5.01 -12.24
C ALA A 240 -15.82 3.50 -12.25
N CYS A 241 -15.15 3.01 -13.29
CA CYS A 241 -14.59 1.67 -13.31
C CYS A 241 -13.73 1.46 -12.08
N SER A 242 -14.00 0.38 -11.35
CA SER A 242 -13.28 0.09 -10.11
C SER A 242 -12.10 -0.85 -10.37
N PRO A 243 -10.90 -0.56 -9.85
CA PRO A 243 -9.82 -1.53 -9.83
C PRO A 243 -10.17 -2.75 -8.95
N TYR A 244 -11.18 -2.61 -8.08
CA TYR A 244 -11.64 -3.65 -7.16
C TYR A 244 -12.81 -4.48 -7.70
N ASP A 245 -13.22 -4.26 -8.95
CA ASP A 245 -14.20 -5.11 -9.61
C ASP A 245 -13.59 -6.49 -9.95
N PRO A 246 -14.09 -7.59 -9.36
CA PRO A 246 -13.43 -8.89 -9.48
C PRO A 246 -13.26 -9.36 -10.93
N GLY A 247 -12.01 -9.55 -11.33
CA GLY A 247 -11.60 -10.13 -12.61
C GLY A 247 -11.73 -9.21 -13.81
N LYS A 248 -12.04 -7.91 -13.62
CA LYS A 248 -12.27 -6.97 -14.72
C LYS A 248 -11.08 -6.07 -15.02
N ALA A 249 -10.44 -5.52 -13.99
CA ALA A 249 -9.46 -4.46 -14.15
C ALA A 249 -8.08 -4.97 -14.61
N ASP A 250 -7.47 -4.27 -15.56
CA ASP A 250 -6.04 -4.33 -15.83
C ASP A 250 -5.33 -3.28 -14.96
N ILE A 251 -4.40 -3.70 -14.11
CA ILE A 251 -3.73 -2.79 -13.17
C ILE A 251 -2.30 -2.51 -13.64
N TYR A 252 -2.03 -1.27 -14.03
CA TYR A 252 -0.69 -0.81 -14.36
C TYR A 252 0.11 -0.59 -13.08
N LEU A 253 1.34 -1.09 -13.03
CA LEU A 253 2.21 -0.88 -11.87
C LEU A 253 2.89 0.48 -11.92
N ASP A 254 3.11 1.05 -10.75
CA ASP A 254 3.99 2.22 -10.58
C ASP A 254 5.46 1.79 -10.66
N LYS A 255 6.31 2.65 -11.21
CA LYS A 255 7.77 2.45 -11.33
C LYS A 255 8.44 2.27 -9.96
N LEU A 256 7.88 2.84 -8.91
CA LEU A 256 8.34 2.70 -7.52
C LEU A 256 8.18 1.28 -6.97
N SER A 257 7.45 0.41 -7.66
CA SER A 257 7.31 -0.99 -7.26
C SER A 257 8.57 -1.82 -7.52
N PHE A 258 9.56 -1.31 -8.27
CA PHE A 258 10.72 -2.05 -8.71
C PHE A 258 12.03 -1.52 -8.16
N VAL A 259 12.99 -2.43 -7.94
CA VAL A 259 14.37 -2.06 -7.60
C VAL A 259 14.90 -1.06 -8.62
N GLN A 260 15.53 0.00 -8.14
CA GLN A 260 16.04 1.09 -8.99
C GLN A 260 16.88 0.55 -10.15
N GLY A 261 16.55 0.99 -11.37
CA GLY A 261 17.23 0.55 -12.59
C GLY A 261 16.72 -0.77 -13.18
N THR A 262 15.68 -1.36 -12.60
CA THR A 262 14.97 -2.53 -13.13
C THR A 262 13.52 -2.19 -13.47
N THR A 263 12.84 -3.07 -14.21
CA THR A 263 11.42 -2.93 -14.56
C THR A 263 10.58 -4.14 -14.16
N ASN A 264 11.19 -5.15 -13.53
CA ASN A 264 10.54 -6.43 -13.24
C ASN A 264 11.01 -7.10 -11.94
N GLN A 265 11.88 -6.46 -11.16
CA GLN A 265 12.33 -6.97 -9.86
C GLN A 265 11.59 -6.22 -8.75
N PRO A 266 10.60 -6.83 -8.09
CA PRO A 266 9.79 -6.15 -7.08
C PRO A 266 10.60 -5.80 -5.83
N ILE A 267 10.29 -4.67 -5.19
CA ILE A 267 10.92 -4.28 -3.91
C ILE A 267 10.33 -5.07 -2.74
N ILE A 268 9.01 -5.30 -2.74
CA ILE A 268 8.32 -6.02 -1.67
C ILE A 268 8.09 -7.46 -2.14
N THR A 269 8.77 -8.40 -1.48
CA THR A 269 8.65 -9.83 -1.79
C THR A 269 8.61 -10.66 -0.52
N PHE A 270 7.72 -11.65 -0.50
CA PHE A 270 7.68 -12.73 0.47
C PHE A 270 8.13 -14.01 -0.23
N ARG A 271 9.10 -14.71 0.37
CA ARG A 271 9.87 -15.78 -0.29
C ARG A 271 9.77 -17.12 0.42
N ASP A 272 8.99 -17.18 1.48
CA ASP A 272 8.98 -18.22 2.50
C ASP A 272 7.56 -18.55 2.97
N GLY A 273 6.56 -18.27 2.14
CA GLY A 273 5.16 -18.47 2.47
C GLY A 273 4.73 -19.94 2.42
N THR A 274 3.68 -20.24 3.17
CA THR A 274 2.98 -21.53 3.17
C THR A 274 1.47 -21.30 3.11
N ILE A 275 0.74 -22.20 2.47
CA ILE A 275 -0.72 -22.29 2.54
C ILE A 275 -1.06 -23.64 3.16
N SER A 276 -1.79 -23.64 4.27
CA SER A 276 -2.18 -24.88 4.93
C SER A 276 -3.29 -25.63 4.17
N ALA A 277 -3.60 -26.86 4.58
CA ALA A 277 -4.71 -27.63 4.00
C ALA A 277 -6.08 -27.00 4.24
N SER A 278 -6.23 -26.13 5.25
CA SER A 278 -7.43 -25.31 5.45
C SER A 278 -7.40 -24.00 4.66
N GLY A 279 -6.35 -23.73 3.88
CA GLY A 279 -6.20 -22.52 3.09
C GLY A 279 -5.64 -21.33 3.87
N GLU A 280 -5.03 -21.55 5.03
CA GLU A 280 -4.41 -20.48 5.81
C GLU A 280 -3.03 -20.15 5.22
N LEU A 281 -2.87 -18.93 4.72
CA LEU A 281 -1.60 -18.35 4.32
C LEU A 281 -0.81 -17.94 5.57
N LEU A 282 0.48 -18.22 5.58
CA LEU A 282 1.46 -17.67 6.52
C LEU A 282 2.77 -17.40 5.77
N ALA A 283 3.26 -16.16 5.81
CA ALA A 283 4.53 -15.77 5.18
C ALA A 283 5.29 -14.73 6.03
N GLY A 284 6.61 -14.67 5.86
CA GLY A 284 7.49 -13.86 6.69
C GLY A 284 8.00 -14.59 7.95
N PRO A 285 8.81 -13.91 8.80
CA PRO A 285 9.06 -12.47 8.77
C PRO A 285 9.91 -12.05 7.57
N SER A 286 9.54 -10.94 6.95
CA SER A 286 10.22 -10.33 5.81
C SER A 286 10.36 -8.82 6.01
N LEU A 287 11.02 -8.15 5.08
CA LEU A 287 11.06 -6.69 5.05
C LEU A 287 10.00 -6.18 4.07
N PHE A 288 9.05 -5.39 4.56
CA PHE A 288 8.14 -4.63 3.72
C PHE A 288 8.69 -3.20 3.63
N SER A 289 9.00 -2.71 2.44
CA SER A 289 9.53 -1.34 2.25
C SER A 289 9.01 -0.76 0.95
N VAL A 290 8.36 0.39 1.03
CA VAL A 290 7.83 1.12 -0.14
C VAL A 290 7.98 2.62 0.06
N ALA A 291 8.36 3.29 -1.03
CA ALA A 291 8.40 4.73 -1.12
C ALA A 291 7.09 5.18 -1.79
N ILE A 292 6.20 5.84 -1.06
CA ILE A 292 4.88 6.29 -1.54
C ILE A 292 4.95 7.81 -1.79
N PRO A 293 4.73 8.29 -3.01
CA PRO A 293 4.66 9.71 -3.28
C PRO A 293 3.31 10.23 -2.74
N VAL A 294 3.35 11.18 -1.79
CA VAL A 294 2.12 11.70 -1.16
C VAL A 294 1.71 13.06 -1.74
N THR A 295 2.68 13.91 -2.11
CA THR A 295 2.48 15.21 -2.77
C THR A 295 3.75 15.62 -3.52
N ASP A 296 3.71 16.68 -4.33
CA ASP A 296 4.86 17.20 -5.09
C ASP A 296 6.14 17.35 -4.23
N GLY A 297 7.08 16.43 -4.43
CA GLY A 297 8.40 16.44 -3.78
C GLY A 297 8.47 15.83 -2.37
N ILE A 298 7.38 15.24 -1.85
CA ILE A 298 7.39 14.51 -0.57
C ILE A 298 7.09 13.03 -0.82
N THR A 299 8.04 12.19 -0.43
CA THR A 299 7.94 10.73 -0.48
C THR A 299 7.85 10.19 0.94
N LEU A 300 6.81 9.42 1.21
CA LEU A 300 6.62 8.65 2.44
C LEU A 300 7.37 7.32 2.30
N ASP A 301 8.49 7.17 2.99
CA ASP A 301 9.19 5.89 3.07
C ASP A 301 8.56 5.04 4.18
N LEU A 302 7.66 4.13 3.81
CA LEU A 302 7.08 3.16 4.74
C LEU A 302 7.89 1.88 4.74
N LYS A 303 8.43 1.53 5.91
CA LYS A 303 9.16 0.30 6.14
C LYS A 303 8.62 -0.40 7.39
N ILE A 304 8.28 -1.68 7.24
CA ILE A 304 7.83 -2.54 8.32
C ILE A 304 8.83 -3.70 8.42
N SER A 305 9.56 -3.76 9.53
CA SER A 305 10.43 -4.89 9.86
C SER A 305 9.61 -6.02 10.48
N GLY A 306 10.10 -7.26 10.34
CA GLY A 306 9.36 -8.43 10.83
C GLY A 306 8.02 -8.65 10.14
N ALA A 307 7.82 -8.07 8.95
CA ALA A 307 6.57 -8.09 8.23
C ALA A 307 6.09 -9.54 8.05
N THR A 308 4.96 -9.84 8.66
CA THR A 308 4.34 -11.17 8.67
C THR A 308 2.95 -11.04 8.09
N ILE A 309 2.62 -11.95 7.17
CA ILE A 309 1.30 -11.99 6.54
C ILE A 309 0.62 -13.29 6.90
N THR A 310 -0.62 -13.18 7.34
CA THR A 310 -1.56 -14.30 7.40
C THR A 310 -2.82 -14.00 6.63
N GLY A 311 -3.62 -15.02 6.34
CA GLY A 311 -4.95 -14.82 5.79
C GLY A 311 -5.60 -16.09 5.29
N GLN A 312 -6.90 -16.04 5.08
CA GLN A 312 -7.65 -17.15 4.52
C GLN A 312 -7.67 -17.05 3.00
N VAL A 313 -6.98 -17.97 2.35
CA VAL A 313 -7.08 -18.16 0.91
C VAL A 313 -8.46 -18.74 0.58
N SER A 314 -9.14 -18.10 -0.38
CA SER A 314 -10.45 -18.49 -0.90
C SER A 314 -10.39 -18.56 -2.42
N GLY A 315 -11.14 -19.49 -3.02
CA GLY A 315 -11.13 -19.71 -4.47
C GLY A 315 -9.95 -20.55 -4.95
N SER A 316 -9.75 -20.64 -6.27
CA SER A 316 -8.64 -21.37 -6.87
C SER A 316 -8.26 -20.81 -8.23
N GLY A 317 -7.00 -21.05 -8.65
CA GLY A 317 -6.47 -20.52 -9.90
C GLY A 317 -6.67 -19.01 -10.00
N PRO A 318 -7.19 -18.47 -11.12
CA PRO A 318 -7.32 -17.02 -11.33
C PRO A 318 -8.33 -16.33 -10.40
N THR A 319 -9.17 -17.08 -9.69
CA THR A 319 -10.16 -16.55 -8.74
C THR A 319 -9.70 -16.57 -7.29
N MET A 320 -8.47 -17.05 -7.03
CA MET A 320 -7.92 -17.06 -5.69
C MET A 320 -7.87 -15.64 -5.13
N THR A 321 -8.28 -15.49 -3.88
CA THR A 321 -8.25 -14.24 -3.12
C THR A 321 -7.84 -14.53 -1.68
N ILE A 322 -7.40 -13.51 -0.95
CA ILE A 322 -7.18 -13.54 0.49
C ILE A 322 -8.33 -12.83 1.17
N LYS A 323 -8.93 -13.50 2.14
CA LYS A 323 -9.94 -12.99 3.06
C LYS A 323 -9.40 -13.02 4.47
N ASN A 324 -9.85 -12.10 5.34
CA ASN A 324 -9.31 -11.96 6.70
C ASN A 324 -7.77 -11.94 6.67
N GLY A 325 -7.20 -11.14 5.76
CA GLY A 325 -5.76 -10.99 5.66
C GLY A 325 -5.26 -10.08 6.77
N HIS A 326 -4.11 -10.41 7.33
CA HIS A 326 -3.42 -9.62 8.34
C HIS A 326 -2.00 -9.38 7.87
N LEU A 327 -1.53 -8.14 7.94
CA LEU A 327 -0.13 -7.75 7.71
C LEU A 327 0.35 -6.99 8.93
N GLY A 328 1.28 -7.59 9.68
CA GLY A 328 1.82 -6.95 10.88
C GLY A 328 3.34 -6.97 10.96
N GLY A 329 3.87 -6.13 11.83
CA GLY A 329 5.30 -5.99 12.07
C GLY A 329 5.60 -4.71 12.84
N VAL A 330 6.81 -4.18 12.66
CA VAL A 330 7.32 -3.06 13.46
C VAL A 330 7.70 -1.87 12.56
N ILE A 331 7.24 -0.68 12.93
CA ILE A 331 7.68 0.59 12.35
C ILE A 331 8.83 1.13 13.20
N ASP A 332 10.05 1.03 12.68
CA ASP A 332 11.26 1.50 13.36
C ASP A 332 11.33 3.04 13.44
N ALA A 333 12.19 3.54 14.32
CA ALA A 333 12.28 4.98 14.58
C ALA A 333 12.66 5.81 13.35
N LYS A 334 13.60 5.31 12.54
CA LYS A 334 14.02 5.96 11.30
C LYS A 334 12.83 6.09 10.34
N THR A 335 12.02 5.05 10.24
CA THR A 335 10.83 5.03 9.40
C THR A 335 9.77 5.98 9.94
N ALA A 336 9.46 5.93 11.24
CA ALA A 336 8.52 6.86 11.86
C ALA A 336 8.94 8.33 11.63
N ASP A 337 10.24 8.60 11.54
CA ASP A 337 10.77 9.94 11.33
C ASP A 337 10.59 10.47 9.89
N THR A 338 10.49 9.60 8.89
CA THR A 338 10.19 9.97 7.49
C THR A 338 8.70 10.23 7.26
N ILE A 339 7.82 9.74 8.15
CA ILE A 339 6.37 9.96 8.06
C ILE A 339 6.05 11.37 8.56
N ARG A 340 6.02 12.34 7.65
CA ARG A 340 5.76 13.78 7.92
C ARG A 340 4.60 14.31 7.06
N GLY A 341 4.19 15.55 7.28
CA GLY A 341 3.18 16.23 6.44
C GLY A 341 1.74 15.85 6.75
N LEU A 342 1.50 15.04 7.78
CA LEU A 342 0.17 14.69 8.25
C LEU A 342 -0.37 15.80 9.17
N THR A 343 -1.61 16.23 8.95
CA THR A 343 -2.32 17.08 9.93
C THR A 343 -3.37 16.23 10.61
N VAL A 344 -3.17 15.94 11.89
CA VAL A 344 -4.17 15.28 12.73
C VAL A 344 -4.27 16.08 14.03
N GLU A 345 -5.07 17.15 13.97
CA GLU A 345 -5.25 18.09 15.08
C GLU A 345 -5.66 17.40 16.38
N GLN A 346 -6.41 16.30 16.28
CA GLN A 346 -6.90 15.51 17.42
C GLN A 346 -5.77 14.89 18.25
N ILE A 347 -4.59 14.67 17.66
CA ILE A 347 -3.40 14.11 18.33
C ILE A 347 -2.21 15.07 18.33
N GLY A 348 -2.42 16.34 17.94
CA GLY A 348 -1.36 17.34 17.87
C GLY A 348 -0.26 17.04 16.84
N LEU A 349 -0.58 16.25 15.82
CA LEU A 349 0.32 15.99 14.70
C LEU A 349 0.14 17.15 13.70
N LEU A 350 1.15 18.01 13.67
CA LEU A 350 1.26 19.12 12.73
C LEU A 350 2.14 18.70 11.55
N PRO A 351 1.99 19.29 10.35
CA PRO A 351 2.76 18.92 9.16
C PRO A 351 4.28 18.88 9.34
N GLU A 352 4.81 19.72 10.23
CA GLU A 352 6.23 19.83 10.54
C GLU A 352 6.78 18.68 11.41
N ASN A 353 5.91 18.01 12.17
CA ASN A 353 6.31 16.93 13.08
C ASN A 353 6.31 15.59 12.35
N SER A 354 7.28 14.72 12.64
CA SER A 354 7.22 13.34 12.19
C SER A 354 6.31 12.48 13.06
N LEU A 355 5.98 11.28 12.58
CA LEU A 355 5.32 10.27 13.42
C LEU A 355 6.20 9.91 14.63
N LEU A 356 7.53 9.93 14.49
CA LEU A 356 8.46 9.76 15.61
C LEU A 356 8.25 10.85 16.67
N ASP A 357 8.26 12.12 16.26
CA ASP A 357 8.04 13.26 17.14
C ASP A 357 6.68 13.19 17.84
N ALA A 358 5.62 12.93 17.07
CA ALA A 358 4.29 12.81 17.63
C ALA A 358 4.19 11.68 18.65
N THR A 359 4.83 10.54 18.35
CA THR A 359 4.83 9.36 19.22
C THR A 359 5.60 9.60 20.50
N PHE A 360 6.85 10.05 20.42
CA PHE A 360 7.75 9.98 21.57
C PHE A 360 7.95 11.31 22.28
N ALA A 361 7.78 12.43 21.57
CA ALA A 361 7.89 13.78 22.15
C ALA A 361 6.52 14.44 22.43
N ASN A 362 5.42 13.89 21.91
CA ASN A 362 4.10 14.52 21.99
C ASN A 362 2.98 13.58 22.51
N LEU A 363 1.72 13.86 22.13
CA LEU A 363 0.52 13.24 22.68
C LEU A 363 0.29 11.78 22.27
N LEU A 364 0.94 11.30 21.20
CA LEU A 364 0.62 9.98 20.65
C LEU A 364 1.16 8.85 21.53
N GLY A 365 2.37 8.94 22.09
CA GLY A 365 2.92 7.90 22.97
C GLY A 365 2.06 7.59 24.20
N PRO A 366 1.55 8.59 24.95
CA PRO A 366 0.55 8.37 25.98
C PRO A 366 -0.74 7.71 25.46
N LEU A 367 -1.23 8.11 24.28
CA LEU A 367 -2.45 7.57 23.67
C LEU A 367 -2.28 6.09 23.25
N LEU A 368 -1.11 5.75 22.72
CA LEU A 368 -0.71 4.37 22.39
C LEU A 368 -0.36 3.54 23.63
N ALA A 369 -0.41 4.13 24.84
CA ALA A 369 0.00 3.51 26.10
C ALA A 369 1.45 2.96 26.07
N LEU A 370 2.36 3.62 25.36
CA LEU A 370 3.76 3.22 25.31
C LEU A 370 4.42 3.32 26.69
N PRO A 371 5.39 2.45 27.04
CA PRO A 371 6.07 2.52 28.32
C PRO A 371 6.88 3.81 28.49
N LYS A 372 7.15 4.18 29.75
CA LYS A 372 8.19 5.17 30.04
C LYS A 372 9.55 4.50 29.98
N ALA A 373 10.56 5.24 29.54
CA ALA A 373 11.94 4.79 29.57
C ALA A 373 12.39 4.44 31.00
N ALA A 374 13.46 3.64 31.09
CA ALA A 374 14.04 3.23 32.37
C ALA A 374 14.40 4.45 33.23
N LYS A 375 14.35 4.30 34.56
CA LYS A 375 14.56 5.41 35.51
C LYS A 375 15.85 6.20 35.23
N LYS A 376 16.94 5.50 34.87
CA LYS A 376 18.24 6.10 34.52
C LYS A 376 18.13 7.10 33.36
N VAL A 377 17.30 6.80 32.36
CA VAL A 377 16.99 7.70 31.25
C VAL A 377 16.10 8.84 31.75
N THR A 378 14.99 8.51 32.44
CA THR A 378 14.02 9.54 32.85
C THR A 378 14.55 10.53 33.89
N ASP A 379 15.57 10.14 34.67
CA ASP A 379 16.28 11.02 35.59
C ASP A 379 17.09 12.10 34.85
N LYS A 380 17.51 11.80 33.61
CA LYS A 380 18.27 12.70 32.75
C LYS A 380 17.38 13.48 31.78
N TYR A 381 16.39 12.80 31.20
CA TYR A 381 15.47 13.32 30.20
C TYR A 381 14.04 12.98 30.63
N THR A 382 13.34 13.95 31.21
CA THR A 382 12.02 13.69 31.79
C THR A 382 11.00 13.41 30.69
N GLY A 383 10.17 12.37 30.86
CA GLY A 383 9.04 12.12 29.95
C GLY A 383 9.34 11.20 28.78
N CYS A 384 10.60 10.78 28.57
CA CYS A 384 10.95 9.84 27.50
C CYS A 384 10.18 8.54 27.58
N ARG A 385 9.89 8.00 26.39
CA ARG A 385 9.16 6.77 26.19
C ARG A 385 9.98 5.80 25.36
N THR A 386 9.60 4.53 25.45
CA THR A 386 10.18 3.46 24.65
C THR A 386 9.16 2.98 23.62
N PRO A 387 9.61 2.40 22.51
CA PRO A 387 8.76 1.53 21.71
C PRO A 387 8.25 0.34 22.55
N ASP A 388 7.33 -0.43 21.98
CA ASP A 388 6.82 -1.65 22.60
C ASP A 388 7.59 -2.90 22.20
N ILE A 389 8.27 -2.91 21.04
CA ILE A 389 9.00 -4.07 20.54
C ILE A 389 10.51 -3.80 20.52
N ASP A 390 11.27 -4.68 21.21
CA ASP A 390 12.74 -4.75 21.25
C ASP A 390 13.23 -5.69 20.14
N VAL A 391 13.55 -5.14 18.97
CA VAL A 391 13.75 -5.89 17.73
C VAL A 391 15.11 -6.60 17.70
N ASP A 392 16.16 -5.94 18.18
CA ASP A 392 17.51 -6.51 18.16
C ASP A 392 17.92 -7.18 19.48
N GLY A 393 17.08 -7.06 20.51
CA GLY A 393 17.25 -7.71 21.81
C GLY A 393 18.34 -7.07 22.67
N ASP A 394 18.88 -5.91 22.31
CA ASP A 394 19.86 -5.21 23.15
C ASP A 394 19.21 -4.35 24.26
N GLY A 395 17.88 -4.32 24.27
CA GLY A 395 17.02 -3.64 25.22
C GLY A 395 16.20 -2.57 24.53
N LEU A 396 15.06 -2.20 25.12
CA LEU A 396 14.23 -1.13 24.53
C LEU A 396 14.96 0.21 24.43
N GLU A 397 14.92 0.76 23.23
CA GLU A 397 15.34 2.13 22.93
C GLU A 397 14.52 3.17 23.70
N ALA A 398 15.08 4.38 23.83
CA ALA A 398 14.34 5.52 24.37
C ALA A 398 14.50 6.76 23.48
N PHE A 399 13.36 7.37 23.17
CA PHE A 399 13.27 8.59 22.38
C PHE A 399 12.81 9.74 23.27
N CYS A 400 13.54 10.84 23.19
CA CYS A 400 13.49 11.91 24.16
C CYS A 400 13.42 13.27 23.48
N ASP A 401 12.56 14.12 24.02
CA ASP A 401 12.64 15.58 23.93
C ASP A 401 13.47 16.07 25.14
N THR A 402 14.59 16.76 24.91
CA THR A 402 15.41 17.27 26.01
C THR A 402 14.77 18.43 26.78
N ASP A 403 13.81 19.14 26.19
CA ASP A 403 13.03 20.20 26.84
C ASP A 403 11.52 19.99 26.68
N PRO A 404 10.94 18.99 27.37
CA PRO A 404 9.52 18.62 27.21
C PRO A 404 8.54 19.72 27.63
N ASN A 405 9.01 20.81 28.26
CA ASN A 405 8.17 21.92 28.72
C ASN A 405 8.10 23.10 27.75
N ASP A 406 8.92 23.09 26.69
CA ASP A 406 8.84 24.11 25.66
C ASP A 406 7.62 23.89 24.73
N GLU A 407 7.48 24.74 23.73
CA GLU A 407 6.40 24.61 22.72
C GLU A 407 6.77 23.65 21.58
N ILE A 408 8.04 23.25 21.45
CA ILE A 408 8.57 22.47 20.32
C ILE A 408 8.69 21.01 20.74
N LYS A 409 7.75 20.18 20.30
CA LYS A 409 7.71 18.76 20.67
C LYS A 409 8.45 17.93 19.63
N VAL A 410 9.76 17.75 19.81
CA VAL A 410 10.63 17.00 18.88
C VAL A 410 11.49 15.99 19.62
N VAL A 411 11.77 14.85 18.98
CA VAL A 411 12.79 13.92 19.46
C VAL A 411 14.16 14.44 19.04
N ASP A 412 14.97 14.87 20.01
CA ASP A 412 16.31 15.41 19.76
C ASP A 412 17.43 14.53 20.35
N VAL A 413 17.04 13.49 21.12
CA VAL A 413 17.94 12.48 21.67
C VAL A 413 17.31 11.09 21.53
N CYS A 414 18.08 10.19 20.93
CA CYS A 414 17.79 8.77 20.80
C CYS A 414 18.80 7.99 21.67
N ILE A 415 18.32 7.03 22.44
CA ILE A 415 19.14 6.23 23.35
C ILE A 415 18.91 4.76 23.01
N ASP A 416 20.01 4.08 22.69
CA ASP A 416 20.06 2.67 22.30
C ASP A 416 19.76 1.78 23.52
N GLY A 417 19.34 0.53 23.35
CA GLY A 417 19.11 -0.40 24.46
C GLY A 417 20.39 -0.67 25.27
N ASP A 418 21.53 -0.68 24.57
CA ASP A 418 22.87 -0.72 25.18
C ASP A 418 23.26 0.55 25.97
N GLY A 419 22.42 1.60 25.91
CA GLY A 419 22.57 2.88 26.61
C GLY A 419 23.41 3.92 25.85
N THR A 420 23.81 3.66 24.61
CA THR A 420 24.48 4.65 23.75
C THR A 420 23.51 5.78 23.40
N GLU A 421 23.92 7.01 23.70
CA GLU A 421 23.12 8.19 23.37
C GLU A 421 23.59 8.83 22.05
N VAL A 422 22.65 9.15 21.18
CA VAL A 422 22.85 9.94 19.97
C VAL A 422 21.95 11.16 20.03
N LYS A 423 22.49 12.33 19.71
CA LYS A 423 21.74 13.58 19.64
C LYS A 423 21.61 14.03 18.19
N ASP A 424 20.54 14.76 17.92
CA ASP A 424 20.39 15.48 16.68
C ASP A 424 21.56 16.43 16.42
N MET A 425 21.95 16.51 15.16
CA MET A 425 22.93 17.46 14.65
C MET A 425 22.36 18.18 13.42
N PRO A 426 22.86 19.36 13.05
CA PRO A 426 22.38 20.05 11.85
C PRO A 426 22.42 19.15 10.60
N GLY A 427 21.24 18.80 10.08
CA GLY A 427 21.08 17.92 8.91
C GLY A 427 21.24 16.43 9.18
N MET A 428 21.16 15.99 10.44
CA MET A 428 21.17 14.58 10.84
C MET A 428 20.33 14.37 12.08
N GLU A 429 19.21 13.68 11.91
CA GLU A 429 18.33 13.22 12.98
C GLU A 429 18.97 12.03 13.71
N CYS A 430 18.79 11.92 15.03
CA CYS A 430 19.38 10.84 15.81
C CYS A 430 18.86 9.46 15.36
N SER A 431 17.60 9.38 14.92
CA SER A 431 16.94 8.20 14.37
C SER A 431 17.69 7.57 13.19
N SER A 432 18.46 8.39 12.46
CA SER A 432 19.21 7.97 11.27
C SER A 432 20.55 7.28 11.57
N ALA A 433 20.98 7.23 12.84
CA ALA A 433 22.27 6.68 13.22
C ALA A 433 22.43 5.21 12.85
N GLN A 434 23.66 4.81 12.54
CA GLN A 434 24.00 3.45 12.15
C GLN A 434 25.09 2.83 13.03
N LYS A 435 25.02 1.51 13.18
CA LYS A 435 25.99 0.66 13.87
C LYS A 435 26.34 -0.50 12.94
N ASN A 436 27.58 -0.54 12.45
CA ASN A 436 28.05 -1.56 11.50
C ASN A 436 27.20 -1.66 10.20
N GLY A 437 26.70 -0.52 9.69
CA GLY A 437 25.89 -0.46 8.47
C GLY A 437 24.43 -0.89 8.63
N LYS A 438 24.01 -1.28 9.84
CA LYS A 438 22.60 -1.44 10.21
C LYS A 438 22.08 -0.18 10.90
N ASN A 439 20.77 0.04 10.89
CA ASN A 439 20.14 1.05 11.74
C ASN A 439 20.53 0.77 13.20
N ARG A 440 20.92 1.81 13.93
CA ARG A 440 21.20 1.71 15.36
C ARG A 440 19.93 1.59 16.19
N PHE A 441 18.84 2.14 15.68
CA PHE A 441 17.55 2.21 16.38
C PHE A 441 16.48 1.35 15.65
N PRO A 442 16.63 0.01 15.61
CA PRO A 442 15.68 -0.87 14.93
C PRO A 442 14.38 -1.15 15.70
N ASP A 443 14.31 -0.84 16.99
CA ASP A 443 13.09 -0.98 17.79
C ASP A 443 11.99 -0.06 17.27
N GLY A 444 10.75 -0.43 17.56
CA GLY A 444 9.66 0.33 16.99
C GLY A 444 8.28 -0.04 17.51
N ILE A 445 7.32 0.61 16.87
CA ILE A 445 5.91 0.52 17.25
C ILE A 445 5.28 -0.65 16.51
N SER A 446 4.61 -1.56 17.23
CA SER A 446 3.84 -2.62 16.59
C SER A 446 2.64 -2.09 15.81
N VAL A 447 2.45 -2.64 14.62
CA VAL A 447 1.33 -2.35 13.73
C VAL A 447 0.78 -3.64 13.14
N GLU A 448 -0.53 -3.69 12.99
CA GLU A 448 -1.20 -4.69 12.18
C GLU A 448 -2.29 -4.04 11.30
N LEU A 449 -2.35 -4.51 10.06
CA LEU A 449 -3.28 -4.08 9.03
C LEU A 449 -4.14 -5.26 8.56
N ASN A 450 -5.45 -5.11 8.75
CA ASN A 450 -6.45 -5.99 8.18
C ASN A 450 -6.65 -5.68 6.70
N PHE A 451 -6.69 -6.71 5.85
CA PHE A 451 -6.93 -6.53 4.43
C PHE A 451 -7.77 -7.66 3.79
N GLU A 452 -8.39 -7.33 2.65
CA GLU A 452 -9.02 -8.31 1.77
C GLU A 452 -8.63 -8.04 0.32
N THR A 453 -8.55 -9.11 -0.48
CA THR A 453 -8.29 -8.98 -1.91
C THR A 453 -9.48 -9.41 -2.76
N VAL A 454 -9.41 -8.96 -4.02
CA VAL A 454 -10.22 -9.41 -5.16
C VAL A 454 -9.30 -9.77 -6.32
N SER A 455 -9.72 -10.70 -7.16
CA SER A 455 -8.98 -11.05 -8.38
C SER A 455 -9.00 -9.88 -9.35
N VAL A 456 -7.93 -9.70 -10.13
CA VAL A 456 -7.89 -8.75 -11.26
C VAL A 456 -7.75 -9.49 -12.58
N LYS A 457 -7.98 -8.80 -13.70
CA LYS A 457 -7.82 -9.41 -15.03
C LYS A 457 -6.34 -9.67 -15.31
N SER A 458 -5.49 -8.66 -15.12
CA SER A 458 -4.05 -8.81 -15.19
C SER A 458 -3.32 -7.63 -14.54
N ILE A 459 -2.04 -7.83 -14.24
CA ILE A 459 -1.11 -6.77 -13.86
C ILE A 459 -0.26 -6.41 -15.09
N LYS A 460 -0.08 -5.12 -15.33
CA LYS A 460 0.57 -4.54 -16.52
C LYS A 460 1.83 -3.77 -16.14
N PRO A 461 2.83 -3.70 -17.04
CA PRO A 461 4.00 -2.84 -16.83
C PRO A 461 3.58 -1.37 -16.71
N PRO A 462 4.42 -0.50 -16.10
CA PRO A 462 4.14 0.93 -16.05
C PRO A 462 3.85 1.51 -17.43
N ARG A 463 2.87 2.43 -17.51
CA ARG A 463 2.61 3.21 -18.73
C ARG A 463 3.88 3.98 -19.12
N THR A 464 4.22 3.94 -20.42
CA THR A 464 5.44 4.54 -20.97
C THR A 464 5.30 6.02 -21.21
#